data_AF-A0A3B9I3X1-F1
#
_entry.id   AF-A0A3B9I3X1-F1
#
_cell.length_a   1.000
_cell.length_b   1.000
_cell.length_c   1.000
_cell.angle_alpha   90.00
_cell.angle_beta   90.00
_cell.angle_gamma   90.00
#
_symmetry.space_group_name_H-M   'P 1'
#
loop_
_entity.id
_entity.type
_entity.pdbx_description
1 polymer ?
#
loop_
_entity_poly.entity_id
_entity_poly.type
_entity_poly.pdbx_seq_one_letter_code
_entity_poly.pdbx_strand_id
1 'polypeptide(L)'
;MKIAYFTDTYLPQINGVTNTLTRLTKYFSERDDIEYKIFAPDFKYSESQDSNVERFYSVRFFAYPECRLSLPNLMRLKTALDEFEPDIIHSVTEINMGLAGMNYAVQNKIPLISTFTTNFPEYLKFYNLPFLYDMSWSIMRKIHNQSNMCLCPSLETKKLLERQGINNVVLWGRGIDFEKFKPLEDKREIKRKYRMENKIVLL
;
A
#
# COMPACT_ATOMS: atom_id res chain seq x y z
N MET A 1 7.61 2.76 -19.70
CA MET A 1 7.71 1.72 -18.65
C MET A 1 6.33 1.45 -18.10
N LYS A 2 5.95 0.18 -17.92
CA LYS A 2 4.62 -0.26 -17.48
C LYS A 2 4.68 -0.86 -16.08
N ILE A 3 3.88 -0.35 -15.16
CA ILE A 3 3.89 -0.78 -13.75
C ILE A 3 2.52 -1.32 -13.34
N ALA A 4 2.46 -2.59 -12.92
CA ALA A 4 1.24 -3.18 -12.35
C ALA A 4 1.29 -3.12 -10.81
N TYR A 5 0.41 -2.32 -10.22
CA TYR A 5 0.24 -2.19 -8.78
C TYR A 5 -0.80 -3.15 -8.25
N PHE A 6 -0.48 -3.89 -7.20
CA PHE A 6 -1.41 -4.77 -6.50
C PHE A 6 -1.68 -4.26 -5.10
N THR A 7 -2.96 -4.09 -4.76
CA THR A 7 -3.36 -3.59 -3.45
C THR A 7 -4.69 -4.18 -3.00
N ASP A 8 -4.79 -4.48 -1.70
CA ASP A 8 -6.01 -4.90 -1.02
C ASP A 8 -6.81 -3.71 -0.49
N THR A 9 -6.37 -2.49 -0.77
CA THR A 9 -7.10 -1.26 -0.47
C THR A 9 -6.84 -0.19 -1.52
N TYR A 10 -7.90 0.43 -2.00
CA TYR A 10 -7.81 1.55 -2.93
C TYR A 10 -9.09 2.38 -2.84
N LEU A 11 -9.20 3.44 -3.65
CA LEU A 11 -10.40 4.26 -3.73
C LEU A 11 -11.66 3.39 -3.87
N PRO A 12 -12.76 3.72 -3.18
CA PRO A 12 -12.99 4.94 -2.39
C PRO A 12 -12.47 4.89 -0.94
N GLN A 13 -11.74 3.85 -0.51
CA GLN A 13 -11.22 3.79 0.85
C GLN A 13 -10.13 4.82 1.11
N ILE A 14 -10.22 5.53 2.23
CA ILE A 14 -9.27 6.57 2.61
C ILE A 14 -8.32 6.02 3.67
N ASN A 15 -7.06 5.82 3.30
CA ASN A 15 -5.98 5.46 4.22
C ASN A 15 -4.61 5.83 3.63
N GLY A 16 -3.53 5.48 4.35
CA GLY A 16 -2.17 5.78 3.92
C GLY A 16 -1.75 5.11 2.60
N VAL A 17 -2.20 3.88 2.33
CA VAL A 17 -1.91 3.16 1.07
C VAL A 17 -2.60 3.86 -0.09
N THR A 18 -3.92 4.08 0.01
CA THR A 18 -4.68 4.77 -1.05
C THR A 18 -4.10 6.15 -1.33
N ASN A 19 -3.80 6.94 -0.30
CA ASN A 19 -3.23 8.27 -0.48
C ASN A 19 -1.85 8.24 -1.18
N THR A 20 -1.02 7.24 -0.87
CA THR A 20 0.29 7.07 -1.52
C THR A 20 0.10 6.73 -3.00
N LEU A 21 -0.75 5.75 -3.29
CA LEU A 21 -1.04 5.34 -4.67
C LEU A 21 -1.67 6.46 -5.49
N THR A 22 -2.68 7.16 -4.97
CA THR A 22 -3.34 8.28 -5.68
C THR A 22 -2.36 9.42 -6.00
N ARG A 23 -1.41 9.71 -5.11
CA ARG A 23 -0.37 10.72 -5.37
C ARG A 23 0.59 10.24 -6.47
N LEU A 24 0.98 8.97 -6.39
CA LEU A 24 1.92 8.37 -7.33
C LEU A 24 1.31 8.27 -8.73
N THR A 25 0.05 7.85 -8.84
CA THR A 25 -0.67 7.72 -10.11
C THR A 25 -0.99 9.07 -10.72
N LYS A 26 -1.29 10.09 -9.89
CA LYS A 26 -1.37 11.48 -10.37
C LYS A 26 -0.03 11.92 -10.98
N TYR A 27 1.09 11.68 -10.29
CA TYR A 27 2.40 12.01 -10.83
C TYR A 27 2.71 11.27 -12.15
N PHE A 28 2.30 10.00 -12.28
CA PHE A 28 2.46 9.26 -13.53
C PHE A 28 1.55 9.78 -14.65
N SER A 29 0.31 10.20 -14.34
CA SER A 29 -0.62 10.74 -15.34
C SER A 29 -0.15 12.05 -15.99
N GLU A 30 0.81 12.73 -15.36
CA GLU A 30 1.44 13.96 -15.87
C GLU A 30 2.69 13.65 -16.73
N ARG A 31 2.92 12.36 -17.07
CA ARG A 31 4.10 11.89 -17.79
C ARG A 31 3.74 10.89 -18.89
N ASP A 32 4.45 10.97 -20.01
CA ASP A 32 4.21 10.08 -21.16
C ASP A 32 5.08 8.80 -21.14
N ASP A 33 6.07 8.71 -20.24
CA ASP A 33 7.03 7.60 -20.17
C ASP A 33 6.64 6.47 -19.19
N ILE A 34 5.55 6.66 -18.43
CA ILE A 34 5.10 5.71 -17.39
C ILE A 34 3.62 5.39 -17.57
N GLU A 35 3.33 4.14 -17.90
CA GLU A 35 1.98 3.59 -17.86
C GLU A 35 1.80 2.78 -16.57
N TYR A 36 0.61 2.82 -16.00
CA TYR A 36 0.31 2.08 -14.78
C TYR A 36 -1.06 1.41 -14.83
N LYS A 37 -1.18 0.28 -14.13
CA LYS A 37 -2.45 -0.40 -13.92
C LYS A 37 -2.57 -0.86 -12.47
N ILE A 38 -3.72 -0.63 -11.84
CA ILE A 38 -3.98 -0.91 -10.43
C ILE A 38 -4.96 -2.07 -10.34
N PHE A 39 -4.55 -3.13 -9.66
CA PHE A 39 -5.36 -4.31 -9.38
C PHE A 39 -5.83 -4.20 -7.93
N ALA A 40 -7.11 -3.91 -7.74
CA ALA A 40 -7.68 -3.54 -6.44
C ALA A 40 -9.02 -4.23 -6.17
N PRO A 41 -9.45 -4.33 -4.89
CA PRO A 41 -10.79 -4.79 -4.58
C PRO A 41 -11.86 -3.87 -5.16
N ASP A 42 -12.96 -4.51 -5.56
CA ASP A 42 -14.23 -3.89 -5.87
C ASP A 42 -14.96 -3.57 -4.56
N PHE A 43 -15.31 -2.31 -4.42
CA PHE A 43 -16.23 -1.84 -3.40
C PHE A 43 -17.52 -1.57 -4.16
N LYS A 44 -18.62 -2.26 -3.84
CA LYS A 44 -19.96 -2.19 -4.50
C LYS A 44 -20.57 -0.78 -4.74
N TYR A 45 -19.84 0.29 -4.43
CA TYR A 45 -20.15 1.71 -4.62
C TYR A 45 -19.05 2.47 -5.41
N SER A 46 -18.13 1.76 -6.05
CA SER A 46 -17.03 2.34 -6.82
C SER A 46 -17.51 2.69 -8.22
N GLU A 47 -18.06 3.89 -8.38
CA GLU A 47 -18.37 4.47 -9.71
C GLU A 47 -17.11 4.94 -10.46
N SER A 48 -15.90 4.74 -9.93
CA SER A 48 -14.68 5.22 -10.59
C SER A 48 -14.44 4.45 -11.89
N GLN A 49 -14.73 5.08 -13.03
CA GLN A 49 -14.40 4.62 -14.38
C GLN A 49 -12.92 4.87 -14.74
N ASP A 50 -12.02 4.82 -13.76
CA ASP A 50 -10.59 4.91 -14.07
C ASP A 50 -10.19 3.62 -14.83
N SER A 51 -9.94 3.76 -16.13
CA SER A 51 -9.57 2.66 -17.02
C SER A 51 -8.26 1.98 -16.60
N ASN A 52 -7.46 2.65 -15.78
CA ASN A 52 -6.23 2.10 -15.23
C ASN A 52 -6.48 1.25 -13.97
N VAL A 53 -7.73 1.02 -13.55
CA VAL A 53 -8.05 0.27 -12.33
C VAL A 53 -8.90 -0.97 -12.63
N GLU A 54 -8.30 -2.14 -12.44
CA GLU A 54 -8.99 -3.43 -12.49
C GLU A 54 -9.54 -3.80 -11.12
N ARG A 55 -10.87 -3.96 -11.07
CA ARG A 55 -11.60 -4.26 -9.83
C ARG A 55 -11.94 -5.74 -9.71
N PHE A 56 -11.66 -6.31 -8.54
CA PHE A 56 -11.90 -7.72 -8.22
C PHE A 56 -12.86 -7.86 -7.04
N TYR A 57 -13.79 -8.81 -7.15
CA TYR A 57 -14.79 -9.09 -6.12
C TYR A 57 -14.16 -9.14 -4.71
N SER A 58 -14.81 -8.53 -3.73
CA SER A 58 -14.28 -8.46 -2.37
C SER A 58 -15.35 -8.62 -1.29
N VAL A 59 -14.95 -9.20 -0.16
CA VAL A 59 -15.80 -9.42 1.03
C VAL A 59 -15.26 -8.64 2.22
N ARG A 60 -16.14 -8.25 3.15
CA ARG A 60 -15.72 -7.58 4.40
C ARG A 60 -14.99 -8.59 5.28
N PHE A 61 -13.88 -8.19 5.86
CA PHE A 61 -13.21 -9.01 6.87
C PHE A 61 -13.99 -8.92 8.19
N PHE A 62 -14.37 -10.07 8.77
CA PHE A 62 -15.28 -10.09 9.92
C PHE A 62 -14.73 -9.37 11.16
N ALA A 63 -13.42 -9.49 11.44
CA ALA A 63 -12.78 -8.87 12.59
C ALA A 63 -12.43 -7.40 12.37
N TYR A 64 -12.42 -6.94 11.12
CA TYR A 64 -12.20 -5.54 10.77
C TYR A 64 -13.01 -5.21 9.50
N PRO A 65 -14.32 -4.88 9.63
CA PRO A 65 -15.23 -4.73 8.49
C PRO A 65 -14.85 -3.63 7.49
N GLU A 66 -13.99 -2.70 7.91
CA GLU A 66 -13.40 -1.68 7.06
C GLU A 66 -12.31 -2.26 6.13
N CYS A 67 -11.67 -3.38 6.48
CA CYS A 67 -10.83 -4.12 5.55
C CYS A 67 -11.70 -4.97 4.63
N ARG A 68 -11.38 -4.92 3.33
CA ARG A 68 -11.90 -5.86 2.35
C ARG A 68 -10.85 -6.90 2.03
N LEU A 69 -11.27 -8.14 1.97
CA LEU A 69 -10.48 -9.22 1.40
C LEU A 69 -10.91 -9.36 -0.05
N SER A 70 -10.02 -9.01 -0.97
CA SER A 70 -10.27 -9.29 -2.38
C SER A 70 -10.19 -10.79 -2.65
N LEU A 71 -11.00 -11.27 -3.58
CA LEU A 71 -11.03 -12.65 -4.03
C LEU A 71 -10.73 -12.62 -5.54
N PRO A 72 -9.45 -12.58 -5.93
CA PRO A 72 -9.07 -12.41 -7.33
C PRO A 72 -9.54 -13.62 -8.15
N ASN A 73 -10.30 -13.34 -9.22
CA ASN A 73 -10.47 -14.30 -10.29
C ASN A 73 -9.13 -14.38 -11.05
N LEU A 74 -8.39 -15.47 -10.81
CA LEU A 74 -7.03 -15.64 -11.34
C LEU A 74 -6.98 -15.66 -12.87
N MET A 75 -8.03 -16.15 -13.55
CA MET A 75 -8.08 -16.12 -15.01
C MET A 75 -8.20 -14.69 -15.52
N ARG A 76 -9.14 -13.91 -14.98
CA ARG A 76 -9.29 -12.49 -15.35
C ARG A 76 -8.03 -11.68 -15.02
N LEU A 77 -7.43 -11.94 -13.87
CA LEU A 77 -6.18 -11.31 -13.46
C LEU A 77 -5.06 -11.60 -14.46
N LYS A 78 -4.91 -12.88 -14.86
CA LYS A 78 -3.92 -13.28 -15.85
C LYS A 78 -4.18 -12.62 -17.20
N THR A 79 -5.41 -12.65 -17.72
CA THR A 79 -5.75 -11.98 -18.99
C THR A 79 -5.41 -10.50 -18.95
N ALA A 80 -5.82 -9.79 -17.90
CA ALA A 80 -5.55 -8.36 -17.77
C ALA A 80 -4.05 -8.01 -17.65
N LEU A 81 -3.23 -8.91 -17.09
CA LEU A 81 -1.78 -8.75 -17.03
C LEU A 81 -1.09 -9.12 -18.34
N ASP A 82 -1.52 -10.20 -18.98
CA ASP A 82 -1.01 -10.63 -20.29
C ASP A 82 -1.31 -9.58 -21.37
N GLU A 83 -2.43 -8.85 -21.26
CA GLU A 83 -2.75 -7.71 -22.14
C GLU A 83 -1.95 -6.44 -21.80
N PHE A 84 -1.69 -6.18 -20.51
CA PHE A 84 -0.98 -4.98 -20.09
C PHE A 84 0.54 -5.10 -20.30
N GLU A 85 1.10 -6.30 -20.14
CA GLU A 85 2.52 -6.63 -20.25
C GLU A 85 3.41 -5.76 -19.32
N PRO A 86 3.29 -5.88 -17.98
CA PRO A 86 4.04 -5.02 -17.07
C PRO A 86 5.54 -5.30 -17.09
N ASP A 87 6.34 -4.24 -17.12
CA ASP A 87 7.79 -4.30 -16.90
C ASP A 87 8.13 -4.60 -15.42
N ILE A 88 7.26 -4.12 -14.51
CA ILE A 88 7.42 -4.25 -13.06
C ILE A 88 6.07 -4.54 -12.40
N ILE A 89 6.07 -5.44 -11.43
CA ILE A 89 4.96 -5.64 -10.51
C ILE A 89 5.31 -5.04 -9.15
N HIS A 90 4.44 -4.17 -8.64
CA HIS A 90 4.58 -3.58 -7.31
C HIS A 90 3.41 -3.99 -6.42
N SER A 91 3.69 -4.89 -5.48
CA SER A 91 2.73 -5.31 -4.46
C SER A 91 2.80 -4.38 -3.23
N VAL A 92 1.72 -3.64 -2.98
CA VAL A 92 1.66 -2.59 -1.96
C VAL A 92 1.06 -3.09 -0.64
N THR A 93 0.39 -4.24 -0.68
CA THR A 93 -0.22 -4.91 0.47
C THR A 93 0.16 -6.38 0.48
N GLU A 94 0.06 -7.03 1.64
CA GLU A 94 0.55 -8.39 1.85
C GLU A 94 -0.57 -9.43 2.00
N ILE A 95 -1.76 -9.18 1.41
CA ILE A 95 -2.94 -10.05 1.50
C ILE A 95 -3.31 -10.59 0.10
N ASN A 96 -4.59 -10.72 -0.25
CA ASN A 96 -5.01 -11.56 -1.37
C ASN A 96 -4.61 -11.00 -2.73
N MET A 97 -4.90 -9.72 -3.01
CA MET A 97 -4.44 -9.09 -4.26
C MET A 97 -2.93 -8.97 -4.28
N GLY A 98 -2.34 -8.55 -3.17
CA GLY A 98 -0.90 -8.41 -3.05
C GLY A 98 -0.16 -9.69 -3.37
N LEU A 99 -0.58 -10.81 -2.77
CA LEU A 99 -0.03 -12.14 -3.01
C LEU A 99 -0.31 -12.64 -4.43
N ALA A 100 -1.48 -12.34 -5.01
CA ALA A 100 -1.76 -12.71 -6.39
C ALA A 100 -0.78 -12.05 -7.37
N GLY A 101 -0.49 -10.76 -7.18
CA GLY A 101 0.52 -10.04 -7.96
C GLY A 101 1.93 -10.62 -7.77
N MET A 102 2.34 -10.88 -6.53
CA MET A 102 3.64 -11.49 -6.24
C MET A 102 3.79 -12.87 -6.89
N ASN A 103 2.77 -13.73 -6.77
CA ASN A 103 2.78 -15.07 -7.38
C ASN A 103 2.90 -14.99 -8.90
N TYR A 104 2.14 -14.08 -9.53
CA TYR A 104 2.24 -13.87 -10.98
C TYR A 104 3.63 -13.38 -11.39
N ALA A 105 4.21 -12.43 -10.64
CA ALA A 105 5.55 -11.91 -10.91
C ALA A 105 6.61 -13.02 -10.86
N VAL A 106 6.58 -13.85 -9.82
CA VAL A 106 7.51 -14.98 -9.64
C VAL A 106 7.36 -16.01 -10.77
N GLN A 107 6.13 -16.36 -11.14
CA GLN A 107 5.85 -17.34 -12.19
C GLN A 107 6.30 -16.87 -13.58
N ASN A 108 6.12 -15.58 -13.87
CA ASN A 108 6.45 -15.00 -15.18
C ASN A 108 7.83 -14.31 -15.21
N LYS A 109 8.61 -14.40 -14.12
CA LYS A 109 9.94 -13.79 -13.98
C LYS A 109 9.95 -12.27 -14.21
N ILE A 110 8.88 -11.59 -13.79
CA ILE A 110 8.75 -10.14 -13.86
C ILE A 110 9.38 -9.55 -12.59
N PRO A 111 10.20 -8.49 -12.69
CA PRO A 111 10.73 -7.78 -11.53
C PRO A 111 9.63 -7.42 -10.51
N LEU A 112 9.85 -7.81 -9.26
CA LEU A 112 8.90 -7.67 -8.17
C LEU A 112 9.40 -6.69 -7.11
N ILE A 113 8.57 -5.71 -6.79
CA ILE A 113 8.75 -4.81 -5.66
C ILE A 113 7.62 -5.09 -4.66
N SER A 114 7.95 -5.21 -3.38
CA SER A 114 6.95 -5.20 -2.30
C SER A 114 7.11 -3.96 -1.44
N THR A 115 6.02 -3.48 -0.83
CA THR A 115 6.08 -2.43 0.20
C THR A 115 5.57 -2.98 1.51
N PHE A 116 6.38 -2.86 2.57
CA PHE A 116 5.94 -3.13 3.93
C PHE A 116 5.22 -1.90 4.48
N THR A 117 3.89 -1.96 4.56
CA THR A 117 3.09 -0.77 4.91
C THR A 117 2.46 -0.84 6.30
N THR A 118 2.02 -2.02 6.72
CA THR A 118 1.38 -2.24 8.03
C THR A 118 2.13 -3.32 8.78
N ASN A 119 2.57 -3.03 9.99
CA ASN A 119 3.23 -4.01 10.84
C ASN A 119 2.22 -4.96 11.50
N PHE A 120 1.53 -5.77 10.69
CA PHE A 120 0.53 -6.74 11.16
C PHE A 120 1.01 -7.62 12.33
N PRO A 121 2.27 -8.13 12.37
CA PRO A 121 2.77 -8.87 13.52
C PRO A 121 2.60 -8.16 14.86
N GLU A 122 2.85 -6.84 14.92
CA GLU A 122 2.68 -6.07 16.16
C GLU A 122 1.20 -5.89 16.54
N TYR A 123 0.29 -5.85 15.57
CA TYR A 123 -1.15 -5.75 15.85
C TYR A 123 -1.70 -6.99 16.58
N LEU A 124 -1.10 -8.17 16.40
CA LEU A 124 -1.54 -9.41 17.06
C LEU A 124 -1.51 -9.33 18.58
N LYS A 125 -0.63 -8.50 19.16
CA LYS A 125 -0.59 -8.24 20.60
C LYS A 125 -1.85 -7.52 21.08
N PHE A 126 -2.38 -6.60 20.29
CA PHE A 126 -3.61 -5.86 20.60
C PHE A 126 -4.88 -6.72 20.43
N TYR A 127 -4.82 -7.73 19.56
CA TYR A 127 -5.93 -8.66 19.34
C TYR A 127 -5.89 -9.89 20.27
N ASN A 128 -5.04 -9.91 21.30
CA ASN A 128 -4.83 -11.04 22.22
C ASN A 128 -4.46 -12.36 21.50
N LEU A 129 -3.71 -12.28 20.40
CA LEU A 129 -3.19 -13.42 19.65
C LEU A 129 -1.64 -13.47 19.62
N PRO A 130 -0.93 -13.26 20.77
CA PRO A 130 0.53 -13.17 20.76
C PRO A 130 1.21 -14.48 20.34
N PHE A 131 0.54 -15.62 20.47
CA PHE A 131 1.06 -16.92 20.03
C PHE A 131 1.25 -17.01 18.50
N LEU A 132 0.64 -16.11 17.73
CA LEU A 132 0.80 -16.01 16.28
C LEU A 132 1.95 -15.08 15.85
N TYR A 133 2.64 -14.42 16.79
CA TYR A 133 3.66 -13.42 16.50
C TYR A 133 4.79 -13.96 15.62
N ASP A 134 5.48 -15.02 16.05
CA ASP A 134 6.60 -15.60 15.29
C ASP A 134 6.16 -16.23 13.97
N MET A 135 4.95 -16.79 13.95
CA MET A 135 4.34 -17.32 12.73
C MET A 135 4.09 -16.20 11.71
N SER A 136 3.56 -15.05 12.17
CA SER A 136 3.29 -13.91 11.30
C SER A 136 4.58 -13.32 10.72
N TRP A 137 5.66 -13.23 11.49
CA TRP A 137 6.97 -12.84 10.97
C TRP A 137 7.53 -13.84 9.98
N SER A 138 7.32 -15.14 10.21
CA SER A 138 7.72 -16.19 9.25
C SER A 138 7.00 -16.05 7.91
N ILE A 139 5.71 -15.71 7.95
CA ILE A 139 4.91 -15.42 6.75
C ILE A 139 5.45 -14.16 6.06
N MET A 140 5.64 -13.06 6.79
CA MET A 140 6.15 -11.80 6.23
C MET A 140 7.54 -11.97 5.60
N ARG A 141 8.45 -12.71 6.24
CA ARG A 141 9.74 -13.09 5.65
C ARG A 141 9.57 -13.80 4.32
N LYS A 142 8.72 -14.84 4.29
CA LYS A 142 8.49 -15.64 3.08
C LYS A 142 7.94 -14.80 1.94
N ILE A 143 7.04 -13.87 2.24
CA ILE A 143 6.39 -13.00 1.25
C ILE A 143 7.40 -11.99 0.70
N HIS A 144 8.00 -11.17 1.56
CA HIS A 144 8.85 -10.06 1.11
C HIS A 144 10.18 -10.53 0.49
N ASN A 145 10.74 -11.67 0.94
CA ASN A 145 11.98 -12.20 0.37
C ASN A 145 11.84 -12.75 -1.05
N GLN A 146 10.62 -12.81 -1.60
CA GLN A 146 10.41 -13.10 -3.03
C GLN A 146 10.64 -11.87 -3.91
N SER A 147 10.65 -10.67 -3.32
CA SER A 147 10.79 -9.41 -4.07
C SER A 147 12.25 -9.07 -4.33
N ASN A 148 12.53 -8.45 -5.48
CA ASN A 148 13.83 -7.84 -5.77
C ASN A 148 14.13 -6.69 -4.80
N MET A 149 13.08 -5.97 -4.35
CA MET A 149 13.19 -4.92 -3.34
C MET A 149 11.98 -4.95 -2.40
N CYS A 150 12.23 -4.76 -1.10
CA CYS A 150 11.21 -4.53 -0.09
C CYS A 150 11.29 -3.08 0.41
N LEU A 151 10.31 -2.27 0.05
CA LEU A 151 10.25 -0.85 0.39
C LEU A 151 9.71 -0.65 1.81
N CYS A 152 10.31 0.27 2.57
CA CYS A 152 9.86 0.61 3.92
C CYS A 152 9.91 2.13 4.18
N PRO A 153 9.06 2.67 5.08
CA PRO A 153 8.88 4.12 5.20
C PRO A 153 9.92 4.84 6.06
N SER A 154 10.72 4.13 6.87
CA SER A 154 11.63 4.75 7.83
C SER A 154 12.86 3.88 8.10
N LEU A 155 13.94 4.51 8.58
CA LEU A 155 15.15 3.80 9.01
C LEU A 155 14.88 2.82 10.16
N GLU A 156 13.96 3.16 11.06
CA GLU A 156 13.60 2.27 12.17
C GLU A 156 12.84 1.04 11.67
N THR A 157 11.93 1.22 10.71
CA THR A 157 11.28 0.10 10.03
C THR A 157 12.30 -0.74 9.27
N LYS A 158 13.24 -0.12 8.56
CA LYS A 158 14.31 -0.85 7.86
C LYS A 158 15.08 -1.78 8.80
N LYS A 159 15.60 -1.24 9.91
CA LYS A 159 16.32 -2.02 10.94
C LYS A 159 15.44 -3.13 11.54
N LEU A 160 14.14 -2.89 11.72
CA LEU A 160 13.22 -3.91 12.19
C LEU A 160 13.09 -5.05 11.17
N LEU A 161 12.83 -4.75 9.91
CA LEU A 161 12.65 -5.76 8.86
C LEU A 161 13.92 -6.59 8.65
N GLU A 162 15.09 -5.95 8.64
CA GLU A 162 16.39 -6.62 8.54
C GLU A 162 16.63 -7.56 9.73
N ARG A 163 16.35 -7.10 10.98
CA ARG A 163 16.43 -7.95 12.18
C ARG A 163 15.46 -9.13 12.14
N GLN A 164 14.31 -8.95 11.49
CA GLN A 164 13.31 -10.00 11.30
C GLN A 164 13.63 -10.92 10.12
N GLY A 165 14.76 -10.75 9.44
CA GLY A 165 15.22 -11.61 8.35
C GLY A 165 14.59 -11.33 6.98
N ILE A 166 14.05 -10.12 6.79
CA ILE A 166 13.65 -9.63 5.47
C ILE A 166 14.85 -8.98 4.79
N ASN A 167 15.11 -9.40 3.55
CA ASN A 167 16.26 -9.00 2.75
C ASN A 167 15.89 -7.88 1.76
N ASN A 168 16.91 -7.28 1.12
CA ASN A 168 16.74 -6.27 0.07
C ASN A 168 15.86 -5.09 0.50
N VAL A 169 15.98 -4.66 1.76
CA VAL A 169 15.15 -3.60 2.34
C VAL A 169 15.66 -2.23 1.91
N VAL A 170 14.80 -1.49 1.20
CA VAL A 170 15.09 -0.15 0.66
C VAL A 170 14.22 0.87 1.35
N LEU A 171 14.82 2.02 1.69
CA LEU A 171 14.08 3.13 2.27
C LEU A 171 13.28 3.84 1.17
N TRP A 172 11.96 3.89 1.34
CA TRP A 172 11.04 4.64 0.51
C TRP A 172 10.16 5.52 1.41
N GLY A 173 10.66 6.72 1.68
CA GLY A 173 9.97 7.70 2.50
C GLY A 173 8.71 8.22 1.81
N ARG A 174 7.71 8.62 2.61
CA ARG A 174 6.53 9.30 2.08
C ARG A 174 6.85 10.77 1.87
N GLY A 175 6.56 11.29 0.68
CA GLY A 175 6.64 12.72 0.41
C GLY A 175 5.55 13.50 1.14
N ILE A 176 5.82 14.76 1.44
CA ILE A 176 4.84 15.71 1.95
C ILE A 176 4.45 16.69 0.83
N ASP A 177 3.19 17.11 0.81
CA ASP A 177 2.74 18.15 -0.11
C ASP A 177 3.13 19.52 0.44
N PHE A 178 4.17 20.13 -0.13
CA PHE A 178 4.65 21.44 0.30
C PHE A 178 3.69 22.59 -0.03
N GLU A 179 2.72 22.39 -0.94
CA GLU A 179 1.69 23.39 -1.19
C GLU A 179 0.65 23.41 -0.05
N LYS A 180 0.32 22.23 0.47
CA LYS A 180 -0.62 22.08 1.59
C LYS A 180 0.02 22.30 2.96
N PHE A 181 1.25 21.80 3.16
CA PHE A 181 1.96 21.84 4.44
C PHE A 181 3.07 22.89 4.38
N LYS A 182 2.69 24.15 4.57
CA LYS A 182 3.60 25.27 4.75
C LYS A 182 3.66 25.69 6.21
N PRO A 183 4.81 26.19 6.70
CA PRO A 183 4.87 26.83 8.00
C PRO A 183 3.79 27.92 8.11
N LEU A 184 3.10 27.96 9.25
CA LEU A 184 2.13 29.02 9.50
C LEU A 184 2.84 30.36 9.61
N GLU A 185 2.36 31.36 8.87
CA GLU A 185 2.86 32.74 8.96
C GLU A 185 2.58 33.35 10.34
N ASP A 186 1.39 33.13 10.91
CA ASP A 186 1.05 33.52 12.28
C ASP A 186 0.33 32.42 13.08
N LYS A 187 1.07 31.73 13.96
CA LYS A 187 0.50 30.73 14.90
C LYS A 187 -0.55 31.33 15.85
N ARG A 188 -0.50 32.64 16.11
CA ARG A 188 -1.47 33.32 17.00
C ARG A 188 -2.84 33.44 16.34
N GLU A 189 -2.89 33.51 15.02
CA GLU A 189 -4.16 33.55 14.27
C GLU A 189 -4.98 32.28 14.51
N ILE A 190 -4.36 31.10 14.38
CA ILE A 190 -5.02 29.82 14.66
C ILE A 190 -5.46 29.75 16.12
N LYS A 191 -4.58 30.13 17.06
CA LYS A 191 -4.95 30.13 18.48
C LYS A 191 -6.16 31.02 18.76
N ARG A 192 -6.24 32.19 18.14
CA ARG A 192 -7.39 33.11 18.28
C ARG A 192 -8.65 32.55 17.66
N LYS A 193 -8.54 32.01 16.44
CA LYS A 193 -9.65 31.40 15.70
C LYS A 193 -10.32 30.27 16.50
N TYR A 194 -9.52 29.47 17.21
CA TYR A 194 -10.02 28.34 17.99
C TYR A 194 -10.10 28.60 19.51
N ARG A 195 -9.90 29.85 19.98
CA ARG A 195 -9.96 30.23 21.40
C ARG A 195 -9.01 29.41 22.29
N MET A 196 -7.77 29.23 21.82
CA MET A 196 -6.70 28.45 22.43
C MET A 196 -5.47 29.30 22.80
N GLU A 197 -5.62 30.61 22.93
CA GLU A 197 -4.54 31.56 23.19
C GLU A 197 -3.73 31.20 24.44
N ASN A 198 -4.41 30.73 25.49
CA ASN A 198 -3.81 30.33 26.76
C ASN A 198 -3.54 28.83 26.87
N LYS A 199 -3.61 28.08 25.76
CA LYS A 199 -3.38 26.64 25.74
C LYS A 199 -2.07 26.32 25.00
N ILE A 200 -1.41 25.27 25.47
CA ILE A 200 -0.39 24.59 24.68
C ILE A 200 -1.13 23.88 23.55
N VAL A 201 -0.78 24.23 22.31
CA VAL A 201 -1.35 23.64 21.09
C VAL A 201 -0.22 22.96 20.35
N LEU A 202 -0.34 21.66 20.15
CA LEU A 202 0.51 20.91 19.22
C LEU A 202 -0.05 21.16 17.82
N LEU A 203 0.62 22.02 17.06
CA LEU A 203 0.35 22.35 15.66
C LEU A 203 1.29 21.56 14.76
#